data_AF-A0AAP1FBL9-F1
#
_entry.id   AF-A0AAP1FBL9-F1
#
_cell.length_a   1.000
_cell.length_b   1.000
_cell.length_c   1.000
_cell.angle_alpha   90.00
_cell.angle_beta   90.00
_cell.angle_gamma   90.00
#
_symmetry.space_group_name_H-M   'P 1'
#
loop_
_entity.id
_entity.type
_entity.pdbx_description
1 polymer ?
#
loop_
_entity_poly.entity_id
_entity_poly.type
_entity_poly.pdbx_seq_one_letter_code
_entity_poly.pdbx_strand_id
1 'polypeptide(L)'
;MGKHISVQPYFNLFIGPFETYPYSNALYDANGNFKEVVAFTKGRLSIDMQNNGEVARHIRLIHAGKNQVIFRRIEIIKGQKDGVLFDIENDEFEKLKNEGFIEVLYRLEYSDIYGKPYKESIKAGISKSHKDKYFINYQIITA
;
A
#
# COMPACT_ATOMS: atom_id res chain seq x y z
N MET A 1 2.19 42.31 -8.64
CA MET A 1 2.26 41.23 -7.63
C MET A 1 1.54 40.01 -8.19
N GLY A 2 2.28 38.99 -8.64
CA GLY A 2 1.66 37.76 -9.13
C GLY A 2 1.04 37.00 -7.96
N LYS A 3 -0.25 36.66 -8.06
CA LYS A 3 -0.89 35.70 -7.15
C LYS A 3 -0.10 34.39 -7.27
N HIS A 4 0.53 33.96 -6.19
CA HIS A 4 0.99 32.57 -6.07
C HIS A 4 -0.26 31.69 -6.14
N ILE A 5 -0.54 31.12 -7.31
CA ILE A 5 -1.52 30.05 -7.44
C ILE A 5 -0.87 28.85 -6.76
N SER A 6 -1.41 28.43 -5.62
CA SER A 6 -0.97 27.21 -4.97
C SER A 6 -1.29 26.04 -5.90
N VAL A 7 -0.26 25.40 -6.45
CA VAL A 7 -0.37 24.22 -7.33
C VAL A 7 -0.15 22.91 -6.56
N GLN A 8 -0.45 22.91 -5.27
CA GLN A 8 -0.09 21.80 -4.40
C GLN A 8 -1.04 20.61 -4.62
N PRO A 9 -0.54 19.45 -5.12
CA PRO A 9 -1.26 18.19 -4.99
C PRO A 9 -1.36 17.80 -3.52
N TYR A 10 -2.45 17.14 -3.16
CA TYR A 10 -2.57 16.43 -1.87
C TYR A 10 -3.58 15.29 -2.01
N PHE A 11 -3.38 14.23 -1.24
CA PHE A 11 -4.19 13.03 -1.33
C PHE A 11 -5.03 12.82 -0.07
N ASN A 12 -6.29 12.46 -0.26
CA ASN A 12 -7.03 11.72 0.74
C ASN A 12 -6.78 10.24 0.51
N LEU A 13 -6.45 9.52 1.58
CA LEU A 13 -6.15 8.10 1.54
C LEU A 13 -7.25 7.32 2.22
N PHE A 14 -7.56 6.15 1.67
CA PHE A 14 -8.46 5.18 2.27
C PHE A 14 -7.79 3.81 2.20
N ILE A 15 -7.68 3.14 3.34
CA ILE A 15 -7.19 1.76 3.40
C ILE A 15 -8.42 0.85 3.47
N GLY A 16 -8.57 -0.01 2.46
CA GLY A 16 -9.65 -0.96 2.35
C GLY A 16 -9.55 -2.08 3.40
N PRO A 17 -10.56 -2.96 3.49
CA PRO A 17 -10.57 -4.06 4.44
C PRO A 17 -9.38 -5.01 4.22
N PHE A 18 -8.93 -5.63 5.30
CA PHE A 18 -7.93 -6.69 5.22
C PHE A 18 -8.63 -8.03 5.00
N GLU A 19 -8.17 -8.77 4.00
CA GLU A 19 -8.72 -10.06 3.63
C GLU A 19 -7.64 -11.12 3.61
N THR A 20 -8.00 -12.33 4.03
CA THR A 20 -7.15 -13.51 3.89
C THR A 20 -7.72 -14.44 2.83
N TYR A 21 -6.86 -14.99 1.98
CA TYR A 21 -7.29 -15.91 0.93
C TYR A 21 -6.31 -17.09 0.80
N PRO A 22 -6.81 -18.28 0.44
CA PRO A 22 -5.95 -19.43 0.16
C PRO A 22 -5.16 -19.18 -1.12
N TYR A 23 -3.89 -19.55 -1.11
CA TYR A 23 -3.00 -19.46 -2.24
C TYR A 23 -2.18 -20.74 -2.35
N SER A 24 -1.85 -21.14 -3.56
CA SER A 24 -1.00 -22.30 -3.80
C SER A 24 -0.04 -22.05 -4.94
N ASN A 25 1.17 -22.60 -4.80
CA ASN A 25 2.17 -22.58 -5.85
C ASN A 25 2.69 -23.99 -6.10
N ALA A 26 2.85 -24.33 -7.38
CA ALA A 26 3.55 -25.53 -7.79
C ALA A 26 5.06 -25.31 -7.66
N LEU A 27 5.73 -26.25 -7.00
CA LEU A 27 7.18 -26.32 -6.95
C LEU A 27 7.67 -27.30 -8.01
N TYR A 28 8.68 -26.86 -8.74
CA TYR A 28 9.36 -27.66 -9.75
C TYR A 28 10.80 -27.92 -9.30
N ASP A 29 11.33 -29.09 -9.68
CA ASP A 29 12.76 -29.39 -9.47
C ASP A 29 13.65 -28.58 -10.42
N ALA A 30 14.97 -28.72 -10.27
CA ALA A 30 15.94 -28.01 -11.12
C ALA A 30 15.85 -28.37 -12.61
N ASN A 31 15.20 -29.49 -12.95
CA ASN A 31 14.98 -29.96 -14.32
C ASN A 31 13.60 -29.53 -14.86
N GLY A 32 12.82 -28.75 -14.09
CA GLY A 32 11.48 -28.31 -14.47
C GLY A 32 10.39 -29.37 -14.30
N ASN A 33 10.66 -30.50 -13.64
CA ASN A 33 9.64 -31.49 -13.33
C ASN A 33 8.81 -31.06 -12.12
N PHE A 34 7.51 -31.30 -12.18
CA PHE A 34 6.62 -31.06 -11.04
C PHE A 34 7.06 -31.89 -9.82
N LYS A 35 7.15 -31.24 -8.66
CA LYS A 35 7.49 -31.88 -7.38
C LYS A 35 6.27 -31.95 -6.47
N GLU A 36 5.69 -30.80 -6.13
CA GLU A 36 4.56 -30.70 -5.19
C GLU A 36 3.81 -29.37 -5.34
N VAL A 37 2.64 -29.28 -4.71
CA VAL A 37 1.90 -28.01 -4.53
C VAL A 37 2.01 -27.60 -3.07
N VAL A 38 2.52 -26.40 -2.81
CA VAL A 38 2.54 -25.81 -1.47
C VAL A 38 1.35 -24.87 -1.34
N ALA A 39 0.49 -25.12 -0.36
CA ALA A 39 -0.65 -24.28 -0.03
C ALA A 39 -0.35 -23.45 1.22
N PHE A 40 -0.66 -22.16 1.16
CA PHE A 40 -0.54 -21.23 2.28
C PHE A 40 -1.61 -20.14 2.19
N THR A 41 -1.85 -19.45 3.29
CA THR A 41 -2.78 -18.31 3.33
C THR A 41 -1.98 -17.03 3.13
N LYS A 42 -2.52 -16.11 2.33
CA LYS A 42 -2.00 -14.75 2.19
C LYS A 42 -2.95 -13.73 2.78
N GLY A 43 -2.40 -12.61 3.21
CA GLY A 43 -3.15 -11.41 3.58
C GLY A 43 -3.04 -10.34 2.50
N ARG A 44 -4.12 -9.65 2.18
CA ARG A 44 -4.11 -8.50 1.27
C ARG A 44 -4.90 -7.32 1.80
N LEU A 45 -4.53 -6.14 1.33
CA LEU A 45 -5.26 -4.90 1.58
C LEU A 45 -5.22 -4.01 0.34
N SER A 46 -6.15 -3.05 0.26
CA SER A 46 -6.09 -1.98 -0.73
C SER A 46 -5.72 -0.65 -0.10
N ILE A 47 -5.02 0.18 -0.87
CA ILE A 47 -4.85 1.60 -0.57
C ILE A 47 -5.38 2.37 -1.78
N ASP A 48 -6.46 3.10 -1.53
CA ASP A 48 -7.08 4.02 -2.48
C ASP A 48 -6.66 5.45 -2.17
N MET A 49 -6.42 6.21 -3.23
CA MET A 49 -5.86 7.55 -3.20
C MET A 49 -6.72 8.46 -4.06
N GLN A 50 -7.26 9.52 -3.47
CA GLN A 50 -7.97 10.57 -4.19
C GLN A 50 -7.15 11.85 -4.18
N ASN A 51 -6.77 12.35 -5.36
CA ASN A 51 -6.12 13.64 -5.45
C ASN A 51 -7.17 14.75 -5.32
N ASN A 52 -7.12 15.52 -4.25
CA ASN A 52 -8.02 16.65 -4.03
C ASN A 52 -7.32 18.01 -4.24
N GLY A 53 -6.01 17.99 -4.54
CA GLY A 53 -5.22 19.15 -4.94
C GLY A 53 -5.13 19.31 -6.45
N GLU A 54 -4.10 20.02 -6.90
CA GLU A 54 -3.76 20.09 -8.33
C GLU A 54 -3.08 18.80 -8.83
N VAL A 55 -2.79 18.71 -10.12
CA VAL A 55 -2.23 17.50 -10.75
C VAL A 55 -0.96 17.00 -10.04
N ALA A 56 -0.97 15.72 -9.64
CA ALA A 56 0.16 15.03 -9.05
C ALA A 56 0.88 14.20 -10.12
N ARG A 57 2.22 14.15 -10.08
CA ARG A 57 3.06 13.37 -10.98
C ARG A 57 4.03 12.46 -10.26
N HIS A 58 4.51 11.44 -10.95
CA HIS A 58 5.52 10.48 -10.48
C HIS A 58 5.17 9.85 -9.13
N ILE A 59 3.90 9.47 -8.96
CA ILE A 59 3.36 8.93 -7.72
C ILE A 59 3.94 7.54 -7.48
N ARG A 60 4.44 7.31 -6.27
CA ARG A 60 4.95 6.03 -5.79
C ARG A 60 4.46 5.76 -4.38
N LEU A 61 3.88 4.59 -4.16
CA LEU A 61 3.64 4.05 -2.83
C LEU A 61 4.73 3.01 -2.55
N ILE A 62 5.43 3.17 -1.43
CA ILE A 62 6.62 2.40 -1.09
C ILE A 62 6.42 1.75 0.28
N HIS A 63 6.70 0.46 0.39
CA HIS A 63 6.85 -0.22 1.67
C HIS A 63 8.12 0.27 2.37
N ALA A 64 8.01 1.01 3.47
CA ALA A 64 9.18 1.67 4.08
C ALA A 64 10.19 0.68 4.67
N GLY A 65 9.72 -0.38 5.34
CA GLY A 65 10.58 -1.40 5.95
C GLY A 65 11.34 -2.29 4.97
N LYS A 66 10.89 -2.36 3.71
CA LYS A 66 11.45 -3.24 2.67
C LYS A 66 11.99 -2.45 1.47
N ASN A 67 11.77 -1.14 1.44
CA ASN A 67 12.07 -0.24 0.32
C ASN A 67 11.52 -0.74 -1.04
N GLN A 68 10.33 -1.34 -1.03
CA GLN A 68 9.69 -1.95 -2.19
C GLN A 68 8.59 -1.06 -2.74
N VAL A 69 8.57 -0.85 -4.05
CA VAL A 69 7.50 -0.08 -4.71
C VAL A 69 6.28 -0.98 -4.89
N ILE A 70 5.17 -0.61 -4.25
CA ILE A 70 3.91 -1.35 -4.30
C ILE A 70 3.02 -0.80 -5.41
N PHE A 71 3.07 0.52 -5.64
CA PHE A 71 2.28 1.19 -6.65
C PHE A 71 3.06 2.31 -7.31
N ARG A 72 2.81 2.50 -8.60
CA ARG A 72 3.35 3.59 -9.38
C ARG A 72 2.33 4.13 -10.36
N ARG A 73 2.26 5.46 -10.45
CA ARG A 73 1.55 6.18 -11.51
C ARG A 73 2.35 7.35 -12.02
N ILE A 74 2.17 7.65 -13.30
CA ILE A 74 2.79 8.80 -13.93
C ILE A 74 2.07 10.07 -13.49
N GLU A 75 0.73 10.04 -13.47
CA GLU A 75 -0.10 11.21 -13.19
C GLU A 75 -1.42 10.79 -12.54
N ILE A 76 -1.92 11.60 -11.59
CA ILE A 76 -3.28 11.53 -11.06
C ILE A 76 -3.81 12.97 -11.05
N ILE A 77 -4.84 13.25 -11.85
CA ILE A 77 -5.39 14.60 -11.97
C ILE A 77 -6.32 14.94 -10.81
N LYS A 78 -6.64 16.23 -10.66
CA LYS A 78 -7.56 16.72 -9.64
C LYS A 78 -8.91 15.99 -9.68
N GLY A 79 -9.36 15.53 -8.52
CA GLY A 79 -10.61 14.80 -8.32
C GLY A 79 -10.53 13.31 -8.68
N GLN A 80 -9.46 12.85 -9.33
CA GLN A 80 -9.31 11.45 -9.73
C GLN A 80 -8.99 10.57 -8.52
N LYS A 81 -9.57 9.36 -8.53
CA LYS A 81 -9.23 8.26 -7.64
C LYS A 81 -8.38 7.24 -8.39
N ASP A 82 -7.39 6.69 -7.70
CA ASP A 82 -6.61 5.54 -8.14
C ASP A 82 -6.28 4.69 -6.91
N GLY A 83 -5.88 3.44 -7.10
CA GLY A 83 -5.65 2.55 -5.99
C GLY A 83 -4.85 1.32 -6.38
N VAL A 84 -4.41 0.62 -5.35
CA VAL A 84 -3.69 -0.65 -5.50
C VAL A 84 -4.22 -1.64 -4.49
N LEU A 85 -4.37 -2.88 -4.93
CA LEU A 85 -4.68 -4.03 -4.10
C LEU A 85 -3.46 -4.95 -4.11
N PHE A 86 -2.83 -5.16 -2.95
CA PHE A 86 -1.56 -5.86 -2.85
C PHE A 86 -1.52 -6.79 -1.64
N ASP A 87 -0.70 -7.83 -1.73
CA ASP A 87 -0.45 -8.74 -0.63
C ASP A 87 0.51 -8.07 0.37
N ILE A 88 0.26 -8.25 1.67
CA ILE A 88 1.30 -7.94 2.67
C ILE A 88 2.39 -9.00 2.61
N GLU A 89 3.58 -8.68 3.11
CA GLU A 89 4.70 -9.60 3.04
C GLU A 89 4.46 -10.84 3.93
N ASN A 90 5.00 -11.99 3.52
CA ASN A 90 4.74 -13.25 4.21
C ASN A 90 5.18 -13.22 5.69
N ASP A 91 6.31 -12.58 5.99
CA ASP A 91 6.80 -12.44 7.37
C ASP A 91 5.90 -11.53 8.21
N GLU A 92 5.31 -10.50 7.61
CA GLU A 92 4.32 -9.64 8.27
C GLU A 92 3.03 -10.40 8.54
N PHE A 93 2.57 -11.22 7.60
CA PHE A 93 1.38 -12.03 7.79
C PHE A 93 1.56 -13.10 8.87
N GLU A 94 2.71 -13.77 8.92
CA GLU A 94 3.02 -14.71 10.00
C GLU A 94 3.11 -14.01 11.36
N LYS A 95 3.68 -12.81 11.41
CA LYS A 95 3.66 -11.98 12.63
C LYS A 95 2.24 -11.64 13.06
N LEU A 96 1.37 -11.23 12.13
CA LEU A 96 -0.04 -10.94 12.42
C LEU A 96 -0.78 -12.16 12.98
N LYS A 97 -0.51 -13.36 12.44
CA LYS A 97 -1.11 -14.61 12.94
C LYS A 97 -0.67 -14.93 14.38
N ASN A 98 0.61 -14.74 14.67
CA ASN A 98 1.20 -15.13 15.95
C ASN A 98 0.95 -14.11 17.06
N GLU A 99 1.09 -12.82 16.74
CA GLU A 99 0.99 -11.71 17.71
C GLU A 99 -0.41 -11.08 17.75
N GLY A 100 -1.25 -11.36 16.75
CA GLY A 100 -2.58 -10.77 16.62
C GLY A 100 -2.57 -9.30 16.20
N PHE A 101 -1.41 -8.70 15.99
CA PHE A 101 -1.26 -7.31 15.55
C PHE A 101 0.03 -7.12 14.76
N ILE A 102 -0.04 -6.29 13.71
CA ILE A 102 1.13 -5.73 13.04
C ILE A 102 0.93 -4.25 12.75
N GLU A 103 2.05 -3.55 12.59
CA GLU A 103 2.08 -2.19 12.09
C GLU A 103 3.02 -2.14 10.88
N VAL A 104 2.52 -1.60 9.78
CA VAL A 104 3.25 -1.46 8.52
C VAL A 104 3.34 0.02 8.15
N LEU A 105 4.54 0.48 7.82
CA LEU A 105 4.80 1.85 7.40
C LEU A 105 4.95 1.90 5.89
N TYR A 106 4.11 2.69 5.23
CA TYR A 106 4.23 3.04 3.83
C TYR A 106 4.66 4.49 3.67
N ARG A 107 5.31 4.79 2.54
CA ARG A 107 5.69 6.14 2.15
C ARG A 107 5.08 6.44 0.78
N LEU A 108 4.27 7.49 0.73
CA LEU A 108 3.75 8.04 -0.51
C LEU A 108 4.67 9.17 -0.97
N GLU A 109 5.20 9.06 -2.18
CA GLU A 109 6.03 10.08 -2.82
C GLU A 109 5.37 10.54 -4.10
N TYR A 110 5.35 11.85 -4.34
CA TYR A 110 4.80 12.45 -5.57
C TYR A 110 5.43 13.82 -5.81
N SER A 111 5.17 14.40 -6.98
CA SER A 111 5.58 15.76 -7.31
C SER A 111 4.43 16.58 -7.86
N ASP A 112 4.50 17.91 -7.76
CA ASP A 112 3.61 18.78 -8.55
C ASP A 112 4.04 18.82 -10.04
N ILE A 113 3.31 19.59 -10.83
CA ILE A 113 3.58 19.78 -12.27
C ILE A 113 4.91 20.49 -12.57
N TYR A 114 5.50 21.17 -11.59
CA TYR A 114 6.81 21.83 -11.70
C TYR A 114 7.95 20.95 -11.16
N GLY A 115 7.65 19.73 -10.72
CA GLY A 115 8.63 18.78 -10.20
C GLY A 115 9.00 18.98 -8.73
N LYS A 116 8.30 19.86 -8.00
CA LYS A 116 8.52 20.00 -6.55
C LYS A 116 8.08 18.70 -5.85
N PRO A 117 8.94 18.07 -5.04
CA PRO A 117 8.62 16.79 -4.40
C PRO A 117 7.79 16.97 -3.14
N TYR A 118 6.94 15.98 -2.87
CA TYR A 118 6.10 15.83 -1.69
C TYR A 118 6.21 14.40 -1.17
N LYS A 119 6.13 14.27 0.16
CA LYS A 119 6.25 12.98 0.85
C LYS A 119 5.28 12.92 2.02
N GLU A 120 4.60 11.78 2.14
CA GLU A 120 3.73 11.47 3.26
C GLU A 120 4.08 10.07 3.78
N SER A 121 4.01 9.89 5.10
CA SER A 121 4.13 8.58 5.71
C SER A 121 2.76 8.08 6.15
N ILE A 122 2.48 6.81 5.90
CA ILE A 122 1.19 6.18 6.18
C ILE A 122 1.49 5.01 7.10
N LYS A 123 1.05 5.09 8.34
CA LYS A 123 1.18 4.02 9.32
C LYS A 123 -0.14 3.25 9.35
N ALA A 124 -0.12 1.99 8.94
CA ALA A 124 -1.28 1.10 8.93
C ALA A 124 -1.12 0.01 9.99
N GLY A 125 -2.00 -0.02 10.97
CA GLY A 125 -2.09 -1.10 11.95
C GLY A 125 -3.16 -2.10 11.52
N ILE A 126 -2.83 -3.39 11.61
CA ILE A 126 -3.75 -4.49 11.30
C ILE A 126 -3.87 -5.34 12.56
N SER A 127 -5.09 -5.44 13.09
CA SER A 127 -5.37 -6.18 14.32
C SER A 127 -6.31 -7.34 14.02
N LYS A 128 -5.98 -8.52 14.56
CA LYS A 128 -6.88 -9.67 14.56
C LYS A 128 -7.98 -9.48 15.60
N SER A 129 -9.22 -9.69 15.17
CA SER A 129 -10.42 -9.70 16.00
C SER A 129 -10.89 -11.12 16.28
N HIS A 130 -11.91 -11.25 17.14
CA HIS A 130 -12.63 -12.50 17.32
C HIS A 130 -13.21 -13.02 15.99
N LYS A 131 -13.09 -14.34 15.77
CA LYS A 131 -13.57 -15.08 14.58
C LYS A 131 -12.81 -14.78 13.28
N ASP A 132 -11.50 -14.59 13.35
CA ASP A 132 -10.61 -14.37 12.19
C ASP A 132 -11.01 -13.18 11.30
N LYS A 133 -11.73 -12.22 11.88
CA LYS A 133 -11.95 -10.91 11.26
C LYS A 133 -10.75 -10.03 11.57
N TYR A 134 -10.41 -9.14 10.66
CA TYR A 134 -9.31 -8.20 10.85
C TYR A 134 -9.84 -6.78 10.82
N PHE A 135 -9.29 -5.93 11.67
CA PHE A 135 -9.54 -4.50 11.68
C PHE A 135 -8.30 -3.75 11.23
N ILE A 136 -8.50 -2.73 10.42
CA ILE A 136 -7.44 -1.81 10.04
C ILE A 136 -7.68 -0.46 10.69
N ASN A 137 -6.64 0.06 11.32
CA ASN A 137 -6.53 1.47 11.66
C ASN A 137 -5.35 2.09 10.91
N TYR A 138 -5.44 3.37 10.55
CA TYR A 138 -4.33 4.04 9.91
C TYR A 138 -4.23 5.50 10.30
N GLN A 139 -3.02 6.02 10.22
CA GLN A 139 -2.70 7.41 10.45
C GLN A 139 -1.78 7.91 9.34
N ILE A 140 -2.13 9.08 8.78
CA ILE A 140 -1.24 9.84 7.89
C ILE A 140 -0.36 10.72 8.77
N ILE A 141 0.94 10.59 8.60
CA ILE A 141 1.97 11.36 9.29
C ILE A 141 2.58 12.29 8.24
N THR A 142 2.14 13.55 8.24
CA THR A 142 2.74 14.62 7.44
C THR A 142 3.93 15.18 8.20
N ALA A 143 5.08 15.21 7.54
CA ALA A 143 6.29 15.86 8.03
C ALA A 143 6.32 17.35 7.64
#